data_AF-A0AAE4JC10-F1
#
_entry.id   AF-A0AAE4JC10-F1
#
_cell.length_a   1.000
_cell.length_b   1.000
_cell.length_c   1.000
_cell.angle_alpha   90.00
_cell.angle_beta   90.00
_cell.angle_gamma   90.00
#
_symmetry.space_group_name_H-M   'P 1'
#
loop_
_entity.id
_entity.type
_entity.pdbx_description
1 polymer ?
#
loop_
_entity_poly.entity_id
_entity_poly.type
_entity_poly.pdbx_seq_one_letter_code
_entity_poly.pdbx_strand_id
1 'polypeptide(L)'
;MTNDAEPPADPVLVGDLVAAARAGQAWAALEAVATAGYASGVTKAALLRAGGAALDFIADGAPDGTDDPAYDAVLDLMDRLEGFCSAGAEIEPLPRK
;
A
#
# COMPACT_ATOMS: atom_id res chain seq x y z
N MET A 1 18.65 -26.84 -0.83
CA MET A 1 17.66 -25.93 -0.23
C MET A 1 18.05 -24.54 -0.69
N THR A 2 17.47 -24.07 -1.79
CA THR A 2 17.57 -22.65 -2.16
C THR A 2 16.82 -21.87 -1.08
N ASN A 3 17.49 -20.91 -0.45
CA ASN A 3 16.80 -19.91 0.36
C ASN A 3 15.89 -19.14 -0.61
N ASP A 4 14.62 -19.51 -0.67
CA ASP A 4 13.58 -18.70 -1.32
C ASP A 4 13.36 -17.48 -0.43
N ALA A 5 14.31 -16.54 -0.46
CA ALA A 5 14.08 -15.22 0.08
C ALA A 5 12.86 -14.64 -0.65
N GLU A 6 11.89 -14.13 0.10
CA GLU A 6 10.75 -13.46 -0.52
C GLU A 6 11.25 -12.38 -1.48
N PRO A 7 10.62 -12.24 -2.66
CA PRO A 7 11.01 -11.21 -3.60
C PRO A 7 10.85 -9.82 -2.95
N PRO A 8 11.80 -8.90 -3.16
CA PRO A 8 11.71 -7.55 -2.62
C PRO A 8 10.47 -6.82 -3.14
N ALA A 9 10.05 -5.76 -2.42
CA ALA A 9 8.99 -4.88 -2.88
C ALA A 9 9.37 -4.23 -4.22
N ASP A 10 8.40 -4.13 -5.14
CA ASP A 10 8.60 -3.44 -6.41
C ASP A 10 8.76 -1.94 -6.16
N PRO A 11 9.92 -1.33 -6.48
CA PRO A 11 10.17 0.08 -6.19
C PRO A 11 9.23 1.03 -6.93
N VAL A 12 8.68 0.64 -8.08
CA VAL A 12 7.69 1.46 -8.81
C VAL A 12 6.40 1.51 -8.01
N LEU A 13 5.90 0.35 -7.57
CA LEU A 13 4.69 0.27 -6.76
C LEU A 13 4.84 0.98 -5.42
N VAL A 14 6.02 0.90 -4.79
CA VAL A 14 6.34 1.69 -3.59
C VAL A 14 6.23 3.19 -3.87
N GLY A 15 6.84 3.67 -4.95
CA GLY A 15 6.76 5.07 -5.36
C GLY A 15 5.33 5.54 -5.62
N ASP A 16 4.53 4.73 -6.30
CA ASP A 16 3.13 5.03 -6.60
C ASP A 16 2.29 5.14 -5.30
N LEU A 17 2.50 4.24 -4.34
CA LEU A 17 1.82 4.28 -3.04
C LEU A 17 2.22 5.52 -2.24
N VAL A 18 3.51 5.86 -2.20
CA VAL A 18 3.97 7.08 -1.52
C VAL A 18 3.37 8.33 -2.18
N ALA A 19 3.39 8.42 -3.52
CA ALA A 19 2.81 9.55 -4.24
C ALA A 19 1.29 9.67 -4.00
N ALA A 20 0.58 8.55 -4.02
CA ALA A 20 -0.86 8.50 -3.71
C ALA A 20 -1.16 8.93 -2.27
N ALA A 21 -0.38 8.46 -1.29
CA ALA A 21 -0.54 8.81 0.12
C ALA A 21 -0.32 10.31 0.39
N ARG A 22 0.49 10.99 -0.43
CA ARG A 22 0.74 12.43 -0.36
C ARG A 22 -0.29 13.26 -1.13
N ALA A 23 -1.20 12.64 -1.87
CA ALA A 23 -2.21 13.35 -2.65
C ALA A 23 -3.24 14.04 -1.74
N GLY A 24 -3.84 15.13 -2.22
CA GLY A 24 -4.91 15.84 -1.47
C GLY A 24 -6.17 14.99 -1.20
N GLN A 25 -6.32 13.84 -1.87
CA GLN A 25 -7.35 12.83 -1.61
C GLN A 25 -6.68 11.45 -1.51
N ALA A 26 -5.80 11.28 -0.51
CA ALA A 26 -4.94 10.12 -0.34
C ALA A 26 -5.69 8.79 -0.43
N TRP A 27 -6.85 8.69 0.24
CA TRP A 27 -7.71 7.52 0.18
C TRP A 27 -8.03 7.07 -1.26
N ALA A 28 -8.64 7.97 -2.04
CA ALA A 28 -9.10 7.64 -3.38
C ALA A 28 -7.93 7.32 -4.32
N ALA A 29 -6.80 8.02 -4.15
CA ALA A 29 -5.60 7.75 -4.93
C ALA A 29 -5.00 6.37 -4.60
N LEU A 30 -4.93 5.99 -3.32
CA LEU A 30 -4.41 4.70 -2.87
C LEU A 30 -5.31 3.54 -3.34
N GLU A 31 -6.64 3.72 -3.29
CA GLU A 31 -7.57 2.74 -3.86
C GLU A 31 -7.36 2.59 -5.36
N ALA A 32 -7.19 3.69 -6.10
CA ALA A 32 -6.93 3.63 -7.53
C ALA A 32 -5.63 2.86 -7.86
N VAL A 33 -4.56 3.06 -7.08
CA VAL A 33 -3.31 2.29 -7.23
C VAL A 33 -3.54 0.81 -6.96
N ALA A 34 -4.23 0.45 -5.88
CA ALA A 34 -4.53 -0.95 -5.56
C ALA A 34 -5.38 -1.63 -6.65
N THR A 35 -6.43 -0.96 -7.12
CA THR A 35 -7.33 -1.46 -8.17
C THR A 35 -6.60 -1.62 -9.51
N ALA A 36 -5.79 -0.64 -9.91
CA ALA A 36 -4.95 -0.74 -11.12
C ALA A 36 -3.90 -1.86 -11.00
N GLY A 37 -3.32 -2.03 -9.81
CA GLY A 37 -2.43 -3.14 -9.47
C GLY A 37 -3.12 -4.49 -9.68
N TYR A 38 -4.31 -4.69 -9.09
CA TYR A 38 -5.06 -5.92 -9.28
C TYR A 38 -5.42 -6.19 -10.74
N ALA A 39 -5.84 -5.15 -11.47
CA ALA A 39 -6.16 -5.26 -12.90
C ALA A 39 -4.94 -5.66 -13.76
N SER A 40 -3.72 -5.29 -13.34
CA SER A 40 -2.47 -5.66 -14.00
C SER A 40 -1.85 -6.97 -13.48
N GLY A 41 -2.48 -7.60 -12.48
CA GLY A 41 -2.05 -8.90 -11.93
C GLY A 41 -1.16 -8.81 -10.69
N VAL A 42 -0.97 -7.62 -10.11
CA VAL A 42 -0.33 -7.46 -8.80
C VAL A 42 -1.16 -8.19 -7.75
N THR A 43 -0.48 -8.96 -6.91
CA THR A 43 -1.14 -9.73 -5.85
C THR A 43 -1.32 -8.89 -4.59
N LYS A 44 -2.25 -9.29 -3.73
CA LYS A 44 -2.40 -8.71 -2.38
C LYS A 44 -1.08 -8.70 -1.62
N ALA A 45 -0.33 -9.81 -1.64
CA ALA A 45 0.96 -9.90 -0.97
C ALA A 45 2.00 -8.90 -1.50
N ALA A 46 2.02 -8.67 -2.82
CA ALA A 46 2.90 -7.66 -3.41
C ALA A 46 2.50 -6.22 -3.02
N LEU A 47 1.19 -5.92 -2.97
CA LEU A 47 0.69 -4.63 -2.47
C LEU A 47 1.02 -4.41 -0.99
N LEU A 48 0.86 -5.43 -0.15
CA LEU A 48 1.21 -5.35 1.28
C LEU A 48 2.71 -5.13 1.49
N ARG A 49 3.57 -5.83 0.74
CA ARG A 49 5.02 -5.61 0.79
C ARG A 49 5.40 -4.21 0.34
N ALA A 50 4.78 -3.70 -0.73
CA ALA A 50 5.01 -2.34 -1.19
C ALA A 50 4.48 -1.30 -0.19
N GLY A 51 3.34 -1.55 0.45
CA GLY A 51 2.80 -0.74 1.54
C GLY A 51 3.77 -0.65 2.72
N GLY A 52 4.31 -1.78 3.18
CA GLY A 52 5.32 -1.79 4.24
C GLY A 52 6.56 -0.98 3.89
N ALA A 53 7.10 -1.15 2.68
CA ALA A 53 8.25 -0.35 2.23
C ALA A 53 7.91 1.15 2.06
N ALA A 54 6.67 1.48 1.70
CA ALA A 54 6.21 2.87 1.65
C ALA A 54 6.10 3.49 3.05
N LEU A 55 5.63 2.73 4.05
CA LEU A 55 5.61 3.16 5.45
C LEU A 55 7.01 3.46 5.96
N ASP A 56 7.98 2.58 5.70
CA ASP A 56 9.39 2.79 6.07
C ASP A 56 9.94 4.07 5.42
N PHE A 57 9.71 4.25 4.12
CA PHE A 57 10.14 5.44 3.39
C PHE A 57 9.52 6.74 3.95
N ILE A 58 8.23 6.71 4.28
CA ILE A 58 7.53 7.86 4.85
C ILE A 58 8.06 8.18 6.25
N ALA A 59 8.26 7.16 7.09
CA ALA A 59 8.77 7.32 8.45
C ALA A 59 10.20 7.89 8.46
N ASP A 60 11.08 7.38 7.60
CA ASP A 60 12.47 7.88 7.48
C ASP A 60 12.54 9.34 7.01
N GLY A 61 11.51 9.82 6.30
CA GLY A 61 11.40 11.20 5.83
C GLY A 61 10.69 12.15 6.80
N ALA A 62 10.06 11.65 7.86
CA ALA A 62 9.29 12.44 8.81
C ALA A 62 10.20 13.06 9.89
N PRO A 63 9.98 14.33 10.29
CA PRO A 63 10.65 14.89 11.46
C PRO A 63 10.35 14.07 12.73
N ASP A 64 11.36 13.87 13.58
CA ASP A 64 11.21 13.14 14.84
C ASP A 64 10.00 13.62 15.66
N GLY A 65 9.15 12.68 16.06
CA GLY A 65 7.98 12.94 16.91
C GLY A 65 6.80 13.61 16.19
N THR A 66 6.77 13.58 14.85
CA THR A 66 5.62 14.02 14.06
C THR A 66 4.88 12.84 13.45
N ASP A 67 3.56 12.84 13.56
CA ASP A 67 2.70 11.89 12.85
C ASP A 67 2.51 12.38 11.41
N ASP A 68 2.90 11.54 10.45
CA ASP A 68 2.76 11.84 9.04
C ASP A 68 1.41 11.29 8.52
N PRO A 69 0.48 12.13 8.04
CA PRO A 69 -0.83 11.66 7.57
C PRO A 69 -0.73 10.70 6.37
N ALA A 70 0.38 10.73 5.61
CA ALA A 70 0.61 9.76 4.54
C ALA A 70 0.90 8.36 5.09
N TYR A 71 1.53 8.27 6.28
CA TYR A 71 1.78 6.99 6.95
C TYR A 71 0.43 6.33 7.30
N ASP A 72 -0.44 7.08 7.98
CA ASP A 72 -1.77 6.60 8.36
C ASP A 72 -2.58 6.16 7.15
N ALA A 73 -2.54 6.93 6.05
CA ALA A 73 -3.27 6.60 4.83
C ALA A 73 -2.81 5.26 4.20
N VAL A 74 -1.51 4.98 4.20
CA VAL A 74 -0.97 3.71 3.68
C VAL A 74 -1.32 2.56 4.63
N LEU A 75 -1.21 2.76 5.94
CA LEU A 75 -1.59 1.76 6.94
C LEU A 75 -3.06 1.37 6.80
N ASP A 76 -3.93 2.36 6.64
CA ASP A 76 -5.36 2.23 6.38
C ASP A 76 -5.66 1.39 5.12
N LEU A 77 -4.91 1.60 4.03
CA LEU A 77 -5.01 0.76 2.83
C LEU A 77 -4.65 -0.69 3.16
N MET A 78 -3.54 -0.91 3.86
CA MET A 78 -3.09 -2.25 4.23
C MET A 78 -4.13 -2.98 5.08
N ASP A 79 -4.72 -2.31 6.07
CA ASP A 79 -5.80 -2.87 6.90
C ASP A 79 -7.02 -3.30 6.07
N ARG A 80 -7.37 -2.56 5.01
CA ARG A 80 -8.45 -2.95 4.07
C ARG A 80 -8.07 -4.13 3.22
N LEU A 81 -6.84 -4.15 2.72
CA LEU A 81 -6.32 -5.29 1.96
C LEU A 81 -6.32 -6.56 2.82
N GLU A 82 -6.01 -6.44 4.10
CA GLU A 82 -6.02 -7.53 5.07
C GLU A 82 -7.43 -7.94 5.52
N GLY A 83 -8.40 -7.03 5.40
CA GLY A 83 -9.79 -7.26 5.78
C GLY A 83 -10.10 -6.89 7.23
N PHE A 84 -9.22 -6.14 7.89
CA PHE A 84 -9.46 -5.58 9.22
C PHE A 84 -10.42 -4.38 9.17
N CYS A 85 -10.43 -3.63 8.06
CA CYS A 85 -11.39 -2.58 7.79
C CYS A 85 -12.35 -2.96 6.65
N SER A 86 -13.51 -2.29 6.60
CA SER A 86 -14.41 -2.40 5.45
C SER A 86 -13.66 -1.97 4.18
N ALA A 87 -13.80 -2.78 3.12
CA ALA A 87 -13.29 -2.40 1.81
C ALA A 87 -13.93 -1.07 1.38
N GLY A 88 -13.14 -0.15 0.83
CA GLY A 88 -13.68 1.13 0.41
C GLY A 88 -14.31 1.07 -0.98
N ALA A 89 -14.77 2.22 -1.46
CA ALA A 89 -15.79 2.31 -2.52
C ALA A 89 -15.36 1.64 -3.84
N GLU A 90 -14.07 1.67 -4.15
CA GLU A 90 -13.52 1.12 -5.40
C GLU A 90 -12.75 -0.21 -5.19
N ILE A 91 -12.56 -0.62 -3.93
CA ILE A 91 -12.00 -1.94 -3.57
C ILE A 91 -13.19 -2.86 -3.28
N GLU A 92 -14.01 -3.19 -4.27
CA GLU A 92 -15.03 -4.25 -4.12
C GLU A 92 -14.34 -5.65 -4.03
N PRO A 93 -14.97 -6.66 -3.39
CA PRO A 93 -14.29 -7.63 -2.56
C PRO A 93 -13.17 -8.34 -3.30
N LEU A 94 -11.96 -8.20 -2.72
CA LEU A 94 -10.74 -8.83 -3.17
C LEU A 94 -11.02 -10.29 -3.59
N PRO A 95 -10.63 -10.71 -4.81
CA PRO A 95 -10.86 -12.07 -5.25
C PRO A 95 -10.24 -13.04 -4.24
N ARG A 96 -11.07 -13.90 -3.63
CA ARG A 96 -10.61 -15.01 -2.81
C ARG A 96 -9.76 -15.92 -3.70
N LYS A 97 -8.45 -15.85 -3.55
CA LYS A 97 -7.54 -16.90 -3.98
C LYS A 97 -6.79 -17.40 -2.76
#